data_AF-A0A1W4X611-F1
#
_entry.id   AF-A0A1W4X611-F1
#
_cell.length_a   1.000
_cell.length_b   1.000
_cell.length_c   1.000
_cell.angle_alpha   90.00
_cell.angle_beta   90.00
_cell.angle_gamma   90.00
#
_symmetry.space_group_name_H-M   'P 1'
#
loop_
_entity.id
_entity.type
_entity.pdbx_description
1 polymer ?
#
loop_
_entity_poly.entity_id
_entity_poly.type
_entity_poly.pdbx_seq_one_letter_code
_entity_poly.pdbx_strand_id
1 'polypeptide(L)'
;MSATLQQNDPESLTALILELNGQVASLRDLLIHIGQDRDCSELREKIRRLRRNCVEGCKFIAQLILPQLRSAVAEGIPVYNSHHVLLFFMSQLLLRELTKCHRLVQVVPMDMSGYYENRAGPSNLGNVISQILLCKQITPDFNQEELCSIAKDSEEIVQLLTEMQEFLPKQETNLEHQMALTEDLNKWTKKSRGSSLCKNMRFLCCIRRTNYL
;
A
#
# COMPACT_ATOMS: atom_id res chain seq x y z
N MET A 1 -2.79 -18.95 35.59
CA MET A 1 -4.09 -18.41 35.11
C MET A 1 -4.23 -17.02 35.68
N SER A 2 -4.19 -15.90 34.98
CA SER A 2 -4.07 -15.59 33.55
C SER A 2 -3.43 -14.21 33.48
N ALA A 3 -2.31 -14.07 32.79
CA ALA A 3 -1.63 -12.80 32.57
C ALA A 3 -1.40 -12.68 31.06
N THR A 4 -2.46 -12.31 30.32
CA THR A 4 -2.37 -12.07 28.86
C THR A 4 -3.50 -11.19 28.31
N LEU A 5 -4.09 -10.31 29.12
CA LEU A 5 -5.15 -9.38 28.69
C LEU A 5 -4.74 -7.91 28.79
N GLN A 6 -3.47 -7.59 28.57
CA GLN A 6 -2.98 -6.22 28.71
C GLN A 6 -2.13 -5.79 27.51
N GLN A 7 -2.75 -5.67 26.35
CA GLN A 7 -2.26 -4.82 25.25
C GLN A 7 -3.27 -4.81 24.10
N ASN A 8 -4.30 -3.96 24.19
CA ASN A 8 -5.05 -3.46 23.03
C ASN A 8 -5.98 -2.36 23.56
N ASP A 9 -5.41 -1.23 23.94
CA ASP A 9 -6.20 -0.05 24.21
C ASP A 9 -6.85 0.41 22.87
N PRO A 10 -8.18 0.47 22.76
CA PRO A 10 -8.85 0.91 21.53
C PRO A 10 -8.43 2.31 21.07
N GLU A 11 -7.98 3.18 22.00
CA GLU A 11 -7.44 4.50 21.65
C GLU A 11 -6.09 4.38 20.92
N SER A 12 -5.24 3.44 21.34
CA SER A 12 -3.95 3.15 20.69
C SER A 12 -4.13 2.62 19.27
N LEU A 13 -5.09 1.71 19.06
CA LEU A 13 -5.38 1.18 17.72
C LEU A 13 -5.94 2.26 16.77
N THR A 14 -6.76 3.16 17.29
CA THR A 14 -7.27 4.31 16.53
C THR A 14 -6.12 5.22 16.10
N ALA A 15 -5.16 5.50 16.99
CA ALA A 15 -3.99 6.31 16.69
C ALA A 15 -3.14 5.69 15.56
N LEU A 16 -2.91 4.37 15.59
CA LEU A 16 -2.17 3.65 14.55
C LEU A 16 -2.86 3.73 13.18
N ILE A 17 -4.20 3.61 13.14
CA ILE A 17 -4.97 3.76 11.90
C ILE A 17 -4.86 5.18 11.34
N LEU A 18 -4.91 6.20 12.20
CA LEU A 18 -4.77 7.60 11.78
C LEU A 18 -3.35 7.89 11.27
N GLU A 19 -2.33 7.32 11.91
CA GLU A 19 -0.94 7.42 11.47
C GLU A 19 -0.75 6.79 10.09
N LEU A 20 -1.24 5.56 9.88
CA LEU A 20 -1.19 4.88 8.59
C LEU A 20 -1.89 5.72 7.50
N ASN A 21 -3.06 6.27 7.79
CA ASN A 21 -3.75 7.17 6.88
C ASN A 21 -2.89 8.39 6.49
N GLY A 22 -2.18 8.99 7.45
CA GLY A 22 -1.24 10.08 7.22
C GLY A 22 -0.06 9.67 6.33
N GLN A 23 0.48 8.47 6.53
CA GLN A 23 1.55 7.92 5.69
C GLN A 23 1.08 7.68 4.25
N VAL A 24 -0.11 7.08 4.05
CA VAL A 24 -0.69 6.87 2.72
C VAL A 24 -0.97 8.21 2.02
N ALA A 25 -1.44 9.23 2.75
CA ALA A 25 -1.62 10.58 2.20
C ALA A 25 -0.27 11.18 1.75
N SER A 26 0.75 11.08 2.60
CA SER A 26 2.10 11.57 2.30
C SER A 26 2.71 10.85 1.10
N LEU A 27 2.48 9.55 0.94
CA LEU A 27 2.92 8.80 -0.23
C LEU A 27 2.32 9.40 -1.52
N ARG A 28 1.01 9.70 -1.51
CA ARG A 28 0.33 10.29 -2.67
C ARG A 28 0.90 11.64 -3.06
N ASP A 29 1.23 12.47 -2.08
CA ASP A 29 1.81 13.78 -2.31
C ASP A 29 3.22 13.67 -2.92
N LEU A 30 4.03 12.71 -2.47
CA LEU A 30 5.34 12.47 -3.06
C LEU A 30 5.27 11.93 -4.50
N LEU A 31 4.27 11.07 -4.81
CA LEU A 31 4.12 10.51 -6.16
C LEU A 31 3.86 11.59 -7.23
N ILE A 32 3.30 12.75 -6.87
CA ILE A 32 3.06 13.87 -7.80
C ILE A 32 4.38 14.43 -8.35
N HIS A 33 5.47 14.29 -7.60
CA HIS A 33 6.77 14.84 -7.97
C HIS A 33 7.58 13.94 -8.90
N ILE A 34 7.14 12.71 -9.17
CA ILE A 34 7.78 11.86 -10.19
C ILE A 34 7.57 12.50 -11.57
N GLY A 35 8.66 12.64 -12.33
CA GLY A 35 8.69 13.32 -13.62
C GLY A 35 8.67 14.85 -13.57
N GLN A 36 8.80 15.45 -12.38
CA GLN A 36 8.93 16.90 -12.19
C GLN A 36 10.39 17.28 -11.90
N ASP A 37 10.70 18.57 -11.84
CA ASP A 37 12.05 19.09 -11.54
C ASP A 37 12.65 18.60 -10.20
N ARG A 38 11.80 18.10 -9.30
CA ARG A 38 12.20 17.55 -7.99
C ARG A 38 12.45 16.05 -8.01
N ASP A 39 12.25 15.39 -9.15
CA ASP A 39 12.44 13.96 -9.28
C ASP A 39 13.93 13.62 -9.29
N CYS A 40 14.39 12.98 -8.22
CA CYS A 40 15.79 12.60 -8.04
C CYS A 40 15.89 11.31 -7.22
N SER A 41 17.10 10.72 -7.16
CA SER A 41 17.37 9.48 -6.42
C SER A 41 16.93 9.53 -4.96
N GLU A 42 17.13 10.67 -4.28
CA GLU A 42 16.77 10.87 -2.88
C GLU A 42 15.25 10.87 -2.70
N LEU A 43 14.52 11.51 -3.62
CA LEU A 43 13.06 11.48 -3.62
C LEU A 43 12.52 10.07 -3.88
N ARG A 44 13.08 9.37 -4.90
CA ARG A 44 12.69 7.99 -5.23
C ARG A 44 12.91 7.04 -4.05
N GLU A 45 14.05 7.16 -3.36
CA GLU A 45 14.32 6.36 -2.16
C GLU A 45 13.37 6.73 -1.01
N LYS A 46 13.03 8.01 -0.84
CA LYS A 46 12.02 8.44 0.14
C LYS A 46 10.64 7.83 -0.15
N ILE A 47 10.22 7.82 -1.41
CA ILE A 47 8.99 7.16 -1.86
C ILE A 47 9.06 5.66 -1.54
N ARG A 48 10.16 4.99 -1.89
CA ARG A 48 10.36 3.55 -1.63
C ARG A 48 10.24 3.22 -0.15
N ARG A 49 10.88 3.99 0.74
CA ARG A 49 10.81 3.78 2.19
C ARG A 49 9.41 4.00 2.72
N LEU A 50 8.77 5.12 2.36
CA LEU A 50 7.42 5.42 2.83
C LEU A 50 6.40 4.39 2.36
N ARG A 51 6.53 3.91 1.11
CA ARG A 51 5.73 2.83 0.56
C ARG A 51 5.81 1.55 1.39
N ARG A 52 7.02 1.10 1.71
CA ARG A 52 7.25 -0.06 2.58
C ARG A 52 6.71 0.13 3.99
N ASN A 53 6.88 1.34 4.56
CA ASN A 53 6.30 1.65 5.87
C ASN A 53 4.78 1.54 5.86
N CYS A 54 4.11 1.97 4.79
CA CYS A 54 2.65 1.79 4.66
C CYS A 54 2.27 0.29 4.60
N VAL A 55 3.05 -0.53 3.90
CA VAL A 55 2.82 -1.99 3.80
C VAL A 55 2.99 -2.66 5.15
N GLU A 56 4.10 -2.40 5.83
CA GLU A 56 4.36 -2.93 7.18
C GLU A 56 3.34 -2.42 8.19
N GLY A 57 2.92 -1.17 8.09
CA GLY A 57 1.84 -0.60 8.91
C GLY A 57 0.52 -1.34 8.72
N CYS A 58 0.13 -1.66 7.48
CA CYS A 58 -1.07 -2.47 7.22
C CYS A 58 -0.97 -3.85 7.88
N LYS A 59 0.17 -4.55 7.69
CA LYS A 59 0.42 -5.88 8.25
C LYS A 59 0.40 -5.86 9.78
N PHE A 60 1.05 -4.88 10.38
CA PHE A 60 1.11 -4.72 11.83
C PHE A 60 -0.28 -4.51 12.43
N ILE A 61 -1.07 -3.57 11.89
CA ILE A 61 -2.42 -3.33 12.40
C ILE A 61 -3.31 -4.57 12.18
N ALA A 62 -3.16 -5.26 11.05
CA ALA A 62 -3.90 -6.50 10.81
C ALA A 62 -3.55 -7.61 11.81
N GLN A 63 -2.28 -7.77 12.18
CA GLN A 63 -1.85 -8.73 13.21
C GLN A 63 -2.46 -8.44 14.59
N LEU A 64 -2.80 -7.17 14.88
CA LEU A 64 -3.51 -6.82 16.11
C LEU A 64 -5.01 -7.14 16.02
N ILE A 65 -5.64 -6.90 14.85
CA ILE A 65 -7.09 -7.00 14.65
C ILE A 65 -7.54 -8.43 14.37
N LEU A 66 -6.89 -9.13 13.43
CA LEU A 66 -7.36 -10.41 12.90
C LEU A 66 -7.48 -11.53 13.95
N PRO A 67 -6.57 -11.71 14.92
CA PRO A 67 -6.73 -12.74 15.94
C PRO A 67 -8.00 -12.54 16.78
N GLN A 68 -8.34 -11.28 17.08
CA GLN A 68 -9.55 -10.95 17.85
C GLN A 68 -10.82 -11.26 17.04
N LEU A 69 -10.81 -10.95 15.74
CA LEU A 69 -11.92 -11.30 14.84
C LEU A 69 -12.12 -12.81 14.75
N ARG A 70 -11.02 -13.58 14.57
CA ARG A 70 -11.06 -15.04 14.48
C ARG A 70 -11.63 -15.67 15.76
N SER A 71 -11.22 -15.18 16.94
CA SER A 71 -11.75 -15.65 18.24
C SER A 71 -13.25 -15.38 18.37
N ALA A 72 -13.69 -14.15 18.11
CA ALA A 72 -15.10 -13.78 18.27
C ALA A 72 -16.02 -14.49 17.25
N VAL A 73 -15.54 -14.74 16.02
CA VAL A 73 -16.26 -15.58 15.04
C VAL A 73 -16.36 -17.03 15.50
N ALA A 74 -15.30 -17.60 16.08
CA ALA A 74 -15.32 -18.96 16.62
C ALA A 74 -16.30 -19.12 17.80
N GLU A 75 -16.53 -18.05 18.56
CA GLU A 75 -17.53 -17.97 19.63
C GLU A 75 -18.96 -17.72 19.11
N GLY A 76 -19.15 -17.59 17.79
CA GLY A 76 -20.45 -17.32 17.17
C GLY A 76 -20.95 -15.89 17.36
N ILE A 77 -20.07 -14.97 17.78
CA ILE A 77 -20.42 -13.56 18.00
C ILE A 77 -20.37 -12.84 16.64
N PRO A 78 -21.44 -12.17 16.19
CA PRO A 78 -21.38 -11.35 14.99
C PRO A 78 -20.42 -10.18 15.21
N VAL A 79 -19.27 -10.19 14.51
CA VAL A 79 -18.22 -9.19 14.73
C VAL A 79 -18.37 -8.03 13.75
N TYR A 80 -18.84 -6.90 14.26
CA TYR A 80 -18.70 -5.62 13.58
C TYR A 80 -17.55 -4.83 14.20
N ASN A 81 -16.37 -4.90 13.57
CA ASN A 81 -15.20 -4.15 14.01
C ASN A 81 -14.94 -2.98 13.04
N SER A 82 -15.18 -1.75 13.51
CA SER A 82 -14.97 -0.54 12.70
C SER A 82 -13.52 -0.36 12.27
N HIS A 83 -12.55 -0.74 13.11
CA HIS A 83 -11.12 -0.65 12.79
C HIS A 83 -10.73 -1.62 11.67
N HIS A 84 -11.31 -2.82 11.66
CA HIS A 84 -11.14 -3.79 10.56
C HIS A 84 -11.62 -3.20 9.22
N VAL A 85 -12.83 -2.65 9.21
CA VAL A 85 -13.40 -2.02 8.00
C VAL A 85 -12.54 -0.86 7.52
N LEU A 86 -12.07 0.00 8.43
CA LEU A 86 -11.18 1.11 8.09
C LEU A 86 -9.85 0.62 7.51
N LEU A 87 -9.21 -0.36 8.15
CA LEU A 87 -7.96 -0.94 7.67
C LEU A 87 -8.12 -1.54 6.27
N PHE A 88 -9.19 -2.31 6.04
CA PHE A 88 -9.48 -2.90 4.75
C PHE A 88 -9.54 -1.84 3.64
N PHE A 89 -10.32 -0.77 3.84
CA PHE A 89 -10.42 0.30 2.85
C PHE A 89 -9.10 1.08 2.67
N MET A 90 -8.33 1.29 3.74
CA MET A 90 -7.01 1.92 3.63
C MET A 90 -6.03 1.05 2.84
N SER A 91 -6.02 -0.27 3.05
CA SER A 91 -5.20 -1.19 2.27
C SER A 91 -5.60 -1.22 0.79
N GLN A 92 -6.90 -1.10 0.47
CA GLN A 92 -7.37 -0.94 -0.91
C GLN A 92 -6.87 0.38 -1.53
N LEU A 93 -6.93 1.48 -0.77
CA LEU A 93 -6.39 2.76 -1.22
C LEU A 93 -4.89 2.67 -1.47
N LEU A 94 -4.14 2.08 -0.54
CA LEU A 94 -2.70 1.86 -0.70
C LEU A 94 -2.40 1.06 -1.97
N LEU A 95 -3.09 -0.07 -2.21
CA LEU A 95 -2.90 -0.88 -3.42
C LEU A 95 -3.09 -0.06 -4.72
N ARG A 96 -4.06 0.83 -4.74
CA ARG A 96 -4.26 1.74 -5.88
C ARG A 96 -3.10 2.71 -6.05
N GLU A 97 -2.59 3.27 -4.96
CA GLU A 97 -1.43 4.18 -5.01
C GLU A 97 -0.14 3.42 -5.38
N LEU A 98 0.02 2.15 -4.97
CA LEU A 98 1.10 1.27 -5.44
C LEU A 98 1.03 1.03 -6.95
N THR A 99 -0.18 0.80 -7.48
CA THR A 99 -0.41 0.65 -8.92
C THR A 99 -0.02 1.91 -9.69
N LYS A 100 -0.35 3.10 -9.17
CA LYS A 100 0.10 4.37 -9.76
C LYS A 100 1.61 4.54 -9.68
N CYS A 101 2.21 4.24 -8.52
CA CYS A 101 3.65 4.27 -8.32
C CYS A 101 4.37 3.40 -9.35
N HIS A 102 3.91 2.15 -9.55
CA HIS A 102 4.46 1.25 -10.56
C HIS A 102 4.38 1.85 -11.97
N ARG A 103 3.20 2.37 -12.37
CA ARG A 103 3.01 2.96 -13.69
C ARG A 103 3.88 4.21 -13.90
N LEU A 104 3.99 5.06 -12.89
CA LEU A 104 4.84 6.27 -12.93
C LEU A 104 6.31 5.90 -13.12
N VAL A 105 6.83 4.95 -12.34
CA VAL A 105 8.22 4.46 -12.47
C VAL A 105 8.44 3.81 -13.84
N GLN A 106 7.46 3.06 -14.34
CA GLN A 106 7.56 2.40 -15.64
C GLN A 106 7.63 3.40 -16.81
N VAL A 107 6.85 4.49 -16.74
CA VAL A 107 6.78 5.51 -17.81
C VAL A 107 7.90 6.55 -17.67
N VAL A 108 8.30 6.86 -16.44
CA VAL A 108 9.34 7.83 -16.10
C VAL A 108 10.46 7.09 -15.35
N PRO A 109 11.33 6.36 -16.07
CA PRO A 109 12.48 5.71 -15.47
C PRO A 109 13.46 6.75 -14.95
N MET A 110 14.15 6.43 -13.86
CA MET A 110 15.20 7.29 -13.33
C MET A 110 16.40 7.29 -14.26
N ASP A 111 16.92 8.48 -14.60
CA ASP A 111 18.16 8.56 -15.38
C ASP A 111 19.35 8.20 -14.49
N MET A 112 19.99 7.08 -14.82
CA MET A 112 21.18 6.58 -14.13
C MET A 112 22.46 6.84 -14.93
N SER A 113 22.42 7.59 -16.03
CA SER A 113 23.56 7.93 -16.88
C SER A 113 24.76 8.44 -16.06
N GLY A 114 24.52 9.45 -15.21
CA GLY A 114 25.54 10.00 -14.32
C GLY A 114 26.11 9.00 -13.31
N TYR A 115 25.34 7.99 -12.88
CA TYR A 115 25.87 6.93 -12.02
C TYR A 115 26.85 6.02 -12.78
N TYR A 116 26.53 5.66 -14.02
CA TYR A 116 27.40 4.81 -14.84
C TYR A 116 28.63 5.55 -15.36
N GLU A 117 28.50 6.84 -15.67
CA GLU A 117 29.64 7.69 -16.09
C GLU A 117 30.64 7.94 -14.96
N ASN A 118 30.14 8.12 -13.72
CA ASN A 118 30.99 8.35 -12.54
C ASN A 118 31.48 7.05 -11.87
N ARG A 119 30.91 5.90 -12.23
CA ARG A 119 31.57 4.61 -11.98
C ARG A 119 32.75 4.53 -12.95
N ALA A 120 33.95 4.72 -12.42
CA ALA A 120 35.12 4.15 -13.07
C ALA A 120 34.76 2.70 -13.43
N GLY A 121 34.66 2.41 -14.73
CA GLY A 121 34.31 1.09 -15.20
C GLY A 121 35.26 0.05 -14.60
N PRO A 122 34.90 -1.24 -14.58
CA PRO A 122 35.83 -2.27 -14.17
C PRO A 122 36.98 -2.32 -15.19
N SER A 123 37.97 -1.44 -15.01
CA SER A 123 39.36 -1.74 -15.32
C SER A 123 39.66 -2.99 -14.52
N ASN A 124 39.43 -4.19 -15.08
CA ASN A 124 40.00 -5.48 -14.68
C ASN A 124 39.40 -6.60 -15.56
N LEU A 125 40.28 -7.21 -16.34
CA LEU A 125 40.12 -8.37 -17.23
C LEU A 125 39.21 -9.52 -16.69
N GLY A 126 39.03 -9.63 -15.37
CA GLY A 126 38.18 -10.63 -14.73
C GLY A 126 36.67 -10.49 -15.01
N ASN A 127 36.20 -9.30 -15.37
CA ASN A 127 34.76 -9.07 -15.63
C ASN A 127 34.29 -9.63 -16.98
N VAL A 128 35.19 -9.68 -17.97
CA VAL A 128 34.93 -10.23 -19.31
C VAL A 128 34.70 -11.75 -19.24
N ILE A 129 35.50 -12.46 -18.44
CA ILE A 129 35.36 -13.90 -18.24
C ILE A 129 34.02 -14.23 -17.57
N SER A 130 33.61 -13.45 -16.56
CA SER A 130 32.33 -13.63 -15.88
C SER A 130 31.13 -13.37 -16.82
N GLN A 131 31.22 -12.36 -17.69
CA GLN A 131 30.17 -12.05 -18.68
C GLN A 131 30.07 -13.11 -19.79
N ILE A 132 31.20 -13.63 -20.28
CA ILE A 132 31.23 -14.70 -21.28
C ILE A 132 30.70 -16.03 -20.72
N LEU A 133 31.04 -16.37 -19.47
CA LEU A 133 30.58 -17.62 -18.83
C LEU A 133 29.14 -17.57 -18.33
N LEU A 134 28.67 -16.42 -17.84
CA LEU A 134 27.35 -16.30 -17.20
C LEU A 134 26.25 -15.72 -18.10
N CYS A 135 26.58 -15.23 -19.31
CA CYS A 135 25.64 -14.54 -20.21
C CYS A 135 24.80 -13.46 -19.48
N LYS A 136 25.36 -12.83 -18.44
CA LYS A 136 24.71 -11.78 -17.67
C LYS A 136 25.49 -10.50 -17.84
N GLN A 137 24.84 -9.48 -18.37
CA GLN A 137 25.30 -8.12 -18.24
C GLN A 137 25.25 -7.75 -16.75
N ILE A 138 26.41 -7.52 -16.12
CA ILE A 138 26.57 -7.22 -14.67
C ILE A 138 26.26 -5.74 -14.40
N THR A 139 25.42 -5.10 -15.20
CA THR A 139 24.93 -3.76 -14.90
C THR A 139 23.58 -3.92 -14.20
N PRO A 140 23.47 -3.55 -12.90
CA PRO A 140 22.21 -3.62 -12.19
C PRO A 140 21.20 -2.70 -12.89
N ASP A 141 20.04 -3.25 -13.24
CA ASP A 141 18.91 -2.47 -13.75
C ASP A 141 18.11 -1.96 -12.55
N PHE A 142 18.48 -0.79 -12.06
CA PHE A 142 17.85 -0.16 -10.90
C PHE A 142 16.36 0.16 -11.14
N ASN A 143 15.99 0.45 -12.39
CA ASN A 143 14.60 0.70 -12.75
C ASN A 143 13.78 -0.59 -12.62
N GLN A 144 14.30 -1.70 -13.14
CA GLN A 144 13.65 -3.01 -12.97
C GLN A 144 13.61 -3.44 -11.50
N GLU A 145 14.65 -3.17 -10.72
CA GLU A 145 14.64 -3.43 -9.27
C GLU A 145 13.54 -2.62 -8.56
N GLU A 146 13.39 -1.35 -8.89
CA GLU A 146 12.34 -0.49 -8.34
C GLU A 146 10.96 -1.04 -8.69
N LEU A 147 10.71 -1.38 -9.95
CA LEU A 147 9.45 -1.99 -10.42
C LEU A 147 9.13 -3.29 -9.71
N CYS A 148 10.11 -4.22 -9.64
CA CYS A 148 9.97 -5.48 -8.92
C CYS A 148 9.65 -5.25 -7.43
N SER A 149 10.27 -4.25 -6.81
CA SER A 149 10.00 -3.92 -5.41
C SER A 149 8.57 -3.43 -5.19
N ILE A 150 8.00 -2.63 -6.11
CA ILE A 150 6.62 -2.17 -6.04
C ILE A 150 5.63 -3.31 -6.28
N ALA A 151 5.95 -4.21 -7.22
CA ALA A 151 5.14 -5.39 -7.50
C ALA A 151 5.05 -6.30 -6.27
N LYS A 152 6.17 -6.56 -5.59
CA LYS A 152 6.20 -7.31 -4.33
C LYS A 152 5.36 -6.65 -3.24
N ASP A 153 5.55 -5.34 -3.03
CA ASP A 153 4.78 -4.57 -2.05
C ASP A 153 3.26 -4.64 -2.35
N SER A 154 2.88 -4.68 -3.63
CA SER A 154 1.48 -4.81 -4.08
C SER A 154 0.92 -6.21 -3.80
N GLU A 155 1.70 -7.26 -4.06
CA GLU A 155 1.33 -8.64 -3.78
C GLU A 155 1.08 -8.88 -2.29
N GLU A 156 1.93 -8.34 -1.41
CA GLU A 156 1.75 -8.42 0.04
C GLU A 156 0.42 -7.77 0.49
N ILE A 157 0.05 -6.63 -0.09
CA ILE A 157 -1.24 -5.97 0.21
C ILE A 157 -2.42 -6.76 -0.36
N VAL A 158 -2.31 -7.35 -1.55
CA VAL A 158 -3.35 -8.21 -2.12
C VAL A 158 -3.60 -9.44 -1.24
N GLN A 159 -2.54 -10.07 -0.75
CA GLN A 159 -2.64 -11.20 0.16
C GLN A 159 -3.34 -10.79 1.45
N LEU A 160 -2.95 -9.65 2.04
CA LEU A 160 -3.57 -9.12 3.25
C LEU A 160 -5.05 -8.78 3.06
N LEU A 161 -5.42 -8.16 1.94
CA LEU A 161 -6.81 -7.86 1.60
C LEU A 161 -7.65 -9.13 1.47
N THR A 162 -7.09 -10.18 0.88
CA THR A 162 -7.76 -11.48 0.75
C THR A 162 -8.04 -12.09 2.11
N GLU A 163 -7.10 -12.00 3.05
CA GLU A 163 -7.29 -12.47 4.43
C GLU A 163 -8.35 -11.67 5.18
N MET A 164 -8.31 -10.33 5.09
CA MET A 164 -9.28 -9.45 5.76
C MET A 164 -10.70 -9.58 5.19
N GLN A 165 -10.84 -9.85 3.89
CA GLN A 165 -12.13 -9.96 3.22
C GLN A 165 -13.04 -11.05 3.82
N GLU A 166 -12.47 -12.11 4.39
CA GLU A 166 -13.21 -13.20 5.04
C GLU A 166 -14.09 -12.71 6.20
N PHE A 167 -13.64 -11.65 6.89
CA PHE A 167 -14.27 -11.12 8.10
C PHE A 167 -15.11 -9.85 7.86
N LEU A 168 -15.30 -9.44 6.60
CA LEU A 168 -16.19 -8.33 6.29
C LEU A 168 -17.66 -8.76 6.41
N PRO A 169 -18.56 -7.88 6.89
CA PRO A 169 -19.98 -8.18 6.91
C PRO A 169 -20.46 -8.52 5.50
N LYS A 170 -20.92 -9.74 5.28
CA LYS A 170 -21.66 -10.10 4.08
C LYS A 170 -22.97 -9.33 4.16
N GLN A 171 -23.09 -8.22 3.42
CA GLN A 171 -24.40 -7.62 3.22
C GLN A 171 -25.30 -8.72 2.66
N GLU A 172 -26.46 -8.93 3.30
CA GLU A 172 -27.43 -9.91 2.85
C GLU A 172 -27.68 -9.72 1.36
N THR A 173 -27.56 -10.84 0.66
CA THR A 173 -27.85 -11.05 -0.76
C THR A 173 -29.04 -10.23 -1.23
N ASN A 174 -28.78 -9.07 -1.83
CA ASN A 174 -29.44 -8.55 -3.02
C ASN A 174 -28.84 -7.19 -3.39
N LEU A 175 -28.16 -7.17 -4.55
CA LEU A 175 -27.71 -5.98 -5.29
C LEU A 175 -26.57 -5.17 -4.65
N GLU A 176 -25.30 -5.57 -4.86
CA GLU A 176 -24.17 -4.64 -5.09
C GLU A 176 -22.86 -5.43 -5.29
N HIS A 177 -22.76 -6.03 -6.48
CA HIS A 177 -21.52 -6.64 -6.98
C HIS A 177 -20.46 -5.54 -7.14
N GLN A 178 -19.37 -5.56 -6.37
CA GLN A 178 -18.07 -4.98 -6.73
C GLN A 178 -18.06 -3.52 -7.31
N MET A 179 -18.97 -2.64 -6.90
CA MET A 179 -19.06 -1.27 -7.45
C MET A 179 -18.25 -0.21 -6.68
N ALA A 180 -17.68 -0.56 -5.52
CA ALA A 180 -16.99 0.41 -4.67
C ALA A 180 -15.64 0.91 -5.23
N LEU A 181 -15.10 0.24 -6.26
CA LEU A 181 -13.76 0.51 -6.82
C LEU A 181 -13.75 0.79 -8.32
N THR A 182 -14.89 0.71 -9.01
CA THR A 182 -15.02 1.13 -10.41
C THR A 182 -15.15 2.67 -10.47
N GLU A 183 -14.62 3.29 -11.53
CA GLU A 183 -14.36 4.74 -11.67
C GLU A 183 -15.56 5.71 -11.46
N ASP A 184 -16.76 5.19 -11.24
CA ASP A 184 -18.00 5.94 -11.06
C ASP A 184 -18.29 6.31 -9.59
N LEU A 185 -17.45 7.19 -9.02
CA LEU A 185 -17.69 7.85 -7.71
C LEU A 185 -19.02 8.64 -7.65
N ASN A 186 -19.66 8.88 -8.80
CA ASN A 186 -20.88 9.67 -8.95
C ASN A 186 -22.16 8.93 -8.50
N LYS A 187 -22.10 7.60 -8.28
CA LYS A 187 -23.28 6.82 -7.83
C LYS A 187 -23.33 6.63 -6.31
N TRP A 188 -22.19 6.51 -5.63
CA TRP A 188 -22.13 6.38 -4.16
C TRP A 188 -22.58 7.67 -3.44
N THR A 189 -22.18 8.83 -3.96
CA THR A 189 -22.48 10.15 -3.37
C THR A 189 -23.97 10.51 -3.38
N LYS A 190 -24.76 9.92 -4.30
CA LYS A 190 -26.20 10.18 -4.40
C LYS A 190 -27.08 9.19 -3.63
N LYS A 191 -26.65 7.95 -3.40
CA LYS A 191 -27.52 6.91 -2.78
C LYS A 191 -27.17 6.54 -1.33
N SER A 192 -25.95 6.80 -0.86
CA SER A 192 -25.51 6.42 0.50
C SER A 192 -25.50 7.60 1.49
N ARG A 193 -26.62 8.30 1.65
CA ARG A 193 -26.76 9.33 2.72
C ARG A 193 -27.22 8.77 4.07
N GLY A 194 -27.39 7.45 4.20
CA GLY A 194 -28.02 6.83 5.38
C GLY A 194 -27.24 5.74 6.13
N SER A 195 -26.06 5.30 5.68
CA SER A 195 -25.34 4.20 6.33
C SER A 195 -24.28 4.72 7.32
N SER A 196 -24.29 4.23 8.56
CA SER A 196 -23.32 4.56 9.62
C SER A 196 -21.87 4.23 9.25
N LEU A 197 -21.65 3.30 8.31
CA LEU A 197 -20.34 2.95 7.74
C LEU A 197 -19.62 4.16 7.11
N CYS A 198 -20.38 5.05 6.46
CA CYS A 198 -19.82 6.17 5.73
C CYS A 198 -19.53 7.40 6.62
N LYS A 199 -20.03 7.42 7.86
CA LYS A 199 -19.80 8.54 8.80
C LYS A 199 -18.33 8.64 9.21
N ASN A 200 -17.67 7.50 9.41
CA ASN A 200 -16.27 7.43 9.84
C ASN A 200 -15.26 7.55 8.69
N MET A 201 -15.68 7.32 7.44
CA MET A 201 -14.80 7.55 6.28
C MET A 201 -14.40 9.02 6.12
N ARG A 202 -15.14 9.97 6.71
CA ARG A 202 -14.78 11.40 6.69
C ARG A 202 -13.46 11.71 7.38
N PHE A 203 -12.96 10.82 8.25
CA PHE A 203 -11.68 10.97 8.94
C PHE A 203 -10.46 10.60 8.07
N LEU A 204 -10.67 9.88 6.96
CA LEU A 204 -9.60 9.45 6.07
C LEU A 204 -9.36 10.49 4.97
N CYS A 205 -8.36 11.35 5.16
CA CYS A 205 -7.95 12.36 4.16
C CYS A 205 -7.49 11.71 2.84
N CYS A 206 -7.05 10.45 2.86
CA CYS A 206 -6.64 9.71 1.67
C CYS A 206 -7.80 9.36 0.70
N ILE A 207 -9.06 9.59 1.08
CA ILE A 207 -10.23 9.35 0.21
C ILE A 207 -10.46 10.51 -0.78
N ARG A 208 -9.91 11.72 -0.54
CA ARG A 208 -10.03 12.83 -1.49
C ARG A 208 -9.26 12.52 -2.79
N ARG A 209 -9.90 12.68 -3.96
CA ARG A 209 -9.23 12.57 -5.27
C ARG A 209 -8.02 13.51 -5.31
N THR A 210 -6.87 12.95 -5.68
CA THR A 210 -5.73 13.74 -6.13
C THR A 210 -5.93 14.00 -7.62
N ASN A 211 -5.95 15.27 -8.02
CA ASN A 211 -5.87 15.64 -9.43
C ASN A 211 -4.41 15.47 -9.84
N TYR A 212 -4.11 14.34 -10.49
CA TYR A 212 -2.91 14.26 -11.31
C TYR A 212 -3.22 15.08 -12.56
N LEU A 213 -2.39 16.09 -12.83
CA LEU A 213 -2.41 16.80 -14.11
C LEU A 213 -1.96 15.84 -15.21
#